data_AF-A0A829ZRM4-F1
#
_entry.id   AF-A0A829ZRM4-F1
#
_cell.length_a   1.000
_cell.length_b   1.000
_cell.length_c   1.000
_cell.angle_alpha   90.00
_cell.angle_beta   90.00
_cell.angle_gamma   90.00
#
_symmetry.space_group_name_H-M   'P 1'
#
loop_
_entity.id
_entity.type
_entity.pdbx_description
1 polymer ?
#
loop_
_entity_poly.entity_id
_entity_poly.type
_entity_poly.pdbx_seq_one_letter_code
_entity_poly.pdbx_strand_id
1 'polypeptide(L)'
;MHRLARRLTVRVAALALGYSFLAFLIIRYSLWYQWMEGMPILPPGTAPYTLKLLESGFFKLALGGLILLTCGTYLVARSLLGPLGDMLPATRRIASGDLEQRLEVLTNDELGLLARHLNEMVDRLRSNIREISNERNKVRAILASLTDAVVAVDQVGRVMLCNPAAEALLEKKEHEMQQKYLLEIIRNHELDRLAKEILDKGKPAEAEVRLFPTSAGLFRVHGAPILGERGRIVGAVLSLRDITEIRRLEQMRSEFVANVSHELRTPLTSIRGFVETLLEGALADEKTSRRFLGIINSEAQRLQRLIEDLLTLSRVEHRRPEPVGMGASLPQAVARVMEVVRPLAEERGVSLKTDLPPDLPLLRLPEHFLDQILLNLLDNAIKYTPEGGSVTVTASREGSRARVQVRDTGIGIPAESLPRIFERFYRVDKARSRAMGGTGLGLAIVKHMVEAYGGTVGVESQVGKGSTFHFVVPLMRRMEGG
;
A
#
# COMPACT_ATOMS: atom_id res chain seq x y z
N MET A 1 2.08 42.36 -46.15
CA MET A 1 1.85 43.66 -45.49
C MET A 1 2.59 44.83 -46.14
N HIS A 2 3.87 44.69 -46.54
CA HIS A 2 4.56 45.69 -47.39
C HIS A 2 3.76 46.12 -48.62
N ARG A 3 2.98 45.21 -49.25
CA ARG A 3 2.15 45.51 -50.43
C ARG A 3 0.96 46.44 -50.13
N LEU A 4 0.40 46.41 -48.92
CA LEU A 4 -0.78 47.20 -48.56
C LEU A 4 -0.39 48.63 -48.18
N ALA A 5 0.65 48.79 -47.36
CA ALA A 5 1.26 50.09 -47.09
C ALA A 5 1.79 50.74 -48.38
N ARG A 6 2.40 49.95 -49.28
CA ARG A 6 2.84 50.41 -50.61
C ARG A 6 1.67 50.80 -51.52
N ARG A 7 0.54 50.09 -51.49
CA ARG A 7 -0.66 50.46 -52.25
C ARG A 7 -1.33 51.73 -51.72
N LEU A 8 -1.38 51.90 -50.39
CA LEU A 8 -1.98 53.10 -49.79
C LEU A 8 -1.12 54.34 -50.07
N THR A 9 0.19 54.24 -49.86
CA THR A 9 1.14 55.31 -50.22
C THR A 9 1.09 55.65 -51.71
N VAL A 10 1.00 54.66 -52.59
CA VAL A 10 0.87 54.90 -54.05
C VAL A 10 -0.45 55.59 -54.39
N ARG A 11 -1.59 55.19 -53.79
CA ARG A 11 -2.89 55.84 -54.06
C ARG A 11 -2.95 57.27 -53.53
N VAL A 12 -2.41 57.50 -52.35
CA VAL A 12 -2.35 58.84 -51.74
C VAL A 12 -1.40 59.75 -52.52
N ALA A 13 -0.27 59.21 -52.99
CA ALA A 13 0.63 59.93 -53.88
C ALA A 13 -0.01 60.26 -55.24
N ALA A 14 -0.76 59.32 -55.82
CA ALA A 14 -1.48 59.52 -57.08
C ALA A 14 -2.58 60.60 -56.95
N LEU A 15 -3.32 60.62 -55.84
CA LEU A 15 -4.32 61.66 -55.56
C LEU A 15 -3.67 63.03 -55.35
N ALA A 16 -2.57 63.10 -54.59
CA ALA A 16 -1.84 64.34 -54.37
C ALA A 16 -1.23 64.91 -55.67
N LEU A 17 -0.70 64.04 -56.54
CA LEU A 17 -0.24 64.41 -57.89
C LEU A 17 -1.39 64.91 -58.76
N GLY A 18 -2.54 64.24 -58.73
CA GLY A 18 -3.74 64.65 -59.46
C GLY A 18 -4.26 66.03 -59.05
N TYR A 19 -4.36 66.31 -57.74
CA TYR A 19 -4.78 67.62 -57.23
C TYR A 19 -3.76 68.72 -57.56
N SER A 20 -2.46 68.42 -57.48
CA SER A 20 -1.39 69.38 -57.84
C SER A 20 -1.43 69.73 -59.33
N PHE A 21 -1.71 68.76 -60.20
CA PHE A 21 -1.85 68.97 -61.65
C PHE A 21 -3.12 69.76 -61.99
N LEU A 22 -4.24 69.50 -61.30
CA LEU A 22 -5.47 70.26 -61.48
C LEU A 22 -5.30 71.72 -61.03
N ALA A 23 -4.66 71.95 -59.89
CA ALA A 23 -4.34 73.31 -59.41
C ALA A 23 -3.41 74.05 -60.39
N PHE A 24 -2.42 73.37 -60.96
CA PHE A 24 -1.56 73.92 -62.02
C PHE A 24 -2.37 74.33 -63.26
N LEU A 25 -3.31 73.48 -63.71
CA LEU A 25 -4.21 73.80 -64.83
C LEU A 25 -5.11 75.00 -64.53
N ILE A 26 -5.67 75.09 -63.32
CA ILE A 26 -6.53 76.21 -62.90
C ILE A 26 -5.75 77.52 -62.86
N ILE A 27 -4.54 77.53 -62.28
CA ILE A 27 -3.67 78.71 -62.24
C ILE A 27 -3.31 79.16 -63.67
N ARG A 28 -2.91 78.21 -64.51
CA ARG A 28 -2.56 78.48 -65.92
C ARG A 28 -3.75 78.97 -66.74
N TYR A 29 -4.93 78.42 -66.53
CA TYR A 29 -6.17 78.85 -67.18
C TYR A 29 -6.60 80.25 -66.70
N SER A 30 -6.57 80.52 -65.40
CA SER A 30 -6.88 81.83 -64.81
C SER A 30 -5.96 82.93 -65.35
N LEU A 31 -4.67 82.64 -65.52
CA LEU A 31 -3.69 83.58 -66.09
C LEU A 31 -3.88 83.79 -67.60
N TRP A 32 -4.23 82.74 -68.35
CA TRP A 32 -4.59 82.86 -69.77
C TRP A 32 -5.86 83.70 -69.97
N TYR A 33 -6.86 83.48 -69.12
CA TYR A 33 -8.11 84.25 -69.10
C TYR A 33 -7.83 85.74 -68.83
N GLN A 34 -6.99 86.05 -67.84
CA GLN A 34 -6.56 87.43 -67.56
C GLN A 34 -5.78 88.09 -68.70
N TRP A 35 -4.97 87.33 -69.45
CA TRP A 35 -4.27 87.84 -70.63
C TRP A 35 -5.23 88.18 -71.79
N MET A 36 -6.30 87.41 -71.97
CA MET A 36 -7.33 87.71 -72.98
C MET A 36 -8.23 88.90 -72.63
N GLU A 37 -8.56 89.13 -71.35
CA GLU A 37 -9.42 90.24 -70.93
C GLU A 37 -8.69 91.60 -70.77
N GLY A 38 -7.37 91.65 -71.00
CA GLY A 38 -6.65 92.91 -71.16
C GLY A 38 -6.47 93.76 -69.90
N MET A 39 -6.48 93.16 -68.70
CA MET A 39 -6.12 93.86 -67.45
C MET A 39 -4.63 93.66 -67.10
N PRO A 40 -3.75 94.68 -67.23
CA PRO A 40 -2.35 94.56 -66.85
C PRO A 40 -2.15 94.97 -65.39
N ILE A 41 -2.01 94.00 -64.48
CA ILE A 41 -1.51 94.25 -63.12
C ILE A 41 0.03 94.14 -63.08
N LEU A 42 0.65 93.54 -64.11
CA LEU A 42 2.10 93.36 -64.21
C LEU A 42 2.71 94.24 -65.31
N PRO A 43 3.85 94.91 -65.05
CA PRO A 43 4.51 95.76 -66.05
C PRO A 43 4.92 94.96 -67.30
N PRO A 44 4.80 95.55 -68.51
CA PRO A 44 5.13 94.86 -69.76
C PRO A 44 6.61 94.48 -69.80
N GLY A 45 6.91 93.17 -69.87
CA GLY A 45 8.26 92.61 -69.96
C GLY A 45 8.66 91.62 -68.86
N THR A 46 8.00 91.62 -67.68
CA THR A 46 8.34 90.74 -66.55
C THR A 46 7.44 89.52 -66.39
N ALA A 47 6.31 89.48 -67.11
CA ALA A 47 5.32 88.40 -67.06
C ALA A 47 5.86 86.97 -67.23
N PRO A 48 6.80 86.66 -68.16
CA PRO A 48 7.32 85.29 -68.29
C PRO A 48 8.24 84.87 -67.12
N TYR A 49 8.86 85.83 -66.43
CA TYR A 49 9.77 85.56 -65.31
C TYR A 49 9.01 85.30 -64.01
N THR A 50 7.96 86.09 -63.72
CA THR A 50 7.10 85.88 -62.55
C THR A 50 6.32 84.57 -62.65
N LEU A 51 5.91 84.17 -63.86
CA LEU A 51 5.24 82.90 -64.12
C LEU A 51 6.15 81.69 -63.81
N LYS A 52 7.39 81.68 -64.33
CA LYS A 52 8.37 80.63 -64.01
C LYS A 52 8.71 80.54 -62.52
N LEU A 53 8.78 81.69 -61.84
CA LEU A 53 9.05 81.72 -60.40
C LEU A 53 7.91 81.07 -59.60
N LEU A 54 6.66 81.43 -59.91
CA LEU A 54 5.46 80.85 -59.29
C LEU A 54 5.30 79.36 -59.58
N GLU A 55 5.53 78.93 -60.83
CA GLU A 55 5.50 77.51 -61.21
C GLU A 55 6.54 76.68 -60.43
N SER A 56 7.78 77.20 -60.33
CA SER A 56 8.85 76.52 -59.60
C SER A 56 8.59 76.48 -58.08
N GLY A 57 7.97 77.53 -57.52
CA GLY A 57 7.58 77.59 -56.11
C GLY A 57 6.46 76.61 -55.78
N PHE A 58 5.42 76.54 -56.61
CA PHE A 58 4.31 75.60 -56.46
C PHE A 58 4.78 74.15 -56.56
N PHE A 59 5.64 73.84 -57.54
CA PHE A 59 6.18 72.48 -57.69
C PHE A 59 6.99 72.04 -56.47
N LYS A 60 7.83 72.93 -55.91
CA LYS A 60 8.61 72.64 -54.69
C LYS A 60 7.71 72.43 -53.47
N LEU A 61 6.65 73.22 -53.30
CA LEU A 61 5.69 73.06 -52.21
C LEU A 61 4.87 71.77 -52.34
N ALA A 62 4.40 71.44 -53.56
CA ALA A 62 3.69 70.21 -53.84
C ALA A 62 4.58 68.97 -53.59
N LEU A 63 5.84 69.01 -54.03
CA LEU A 63 6.81 67.95 -53.80
C LEU A 63 7.15 67.81 -52.31
N GLY A 64 7.35 68.92 -51.61
CA GLY A 64 7.56 68.93 -50.17
C GLY A 64 6.38 68.33 -49.41
N GLY A 65 5.15 68.73 -49.77
CA GLY A 65 3.91 68.17 -49.19
C GLY A 65 3.77 66.68 -49.46
N LEU A 66 4.07 66.21 -50.68
CA LEU A 66 4.02 64.80 -51.03
C LEU A 66 5.00 63.95 -50.21
N ILE A 67 6.24 64.44 -50.03
CA ILE A 67 7.27 63.77 -49.23
C ILE A 67 6.85 63.71 -47.76
N LEU A 68 6.32 64.81 -47.21
CA LEU A 68 5.85 64.86 -45.83
C LEU A 68 4.70 63.87 -45.58
N LEU A 69 3.77 63.76 -46.53
CA LEU A 69 2.59 62.92 -46.41
C LEU A 69 2.93 61.43 -46.59
N THR A 70 3.84 61.10 -47.51
CA THR A 70 4.36 59.73 -47.63
C THR A 70 5.22 59.33 -46.43
N CYS A 71 6.07 60.22 -45.93
CA CYS A 71 6.88 59.99 -44.73
C CYS A 71 5.97 59.79 -43.50
N GLY A 72 4.98 60.68 -43.30
CA GLY A 72 3.99 60.56 -42.23
C GLY A 72 3.18 59.26 -42.32
N THR A 73 2.72 58.88 -43.51
CA THR A 73 2.01 57.61 -43.74
C THR A 73 2.91 56.42 -43.41
N TYR A 74 4.19 56.46 -43.80
CA TYR A 74 5.14 55.40 -43.50
C TYR A 74 5.42 55.27 -42.00
N LEU A 75 5.59 56.40 -41.29
CA LEU A 75 5.80 56.43 -39.84
C LEU A 75 4.61 55.84 -39.09
N VAL A 76 3.39 56.26 -39.42
CA VAL A 76 2.14 55.72 -38.81
C VAL A 76 1.94 54.25 -39.15
N ALA A 77 2.21 53.85 -40.39
CA ALA A 77 2.14 52.43 -40.78
C ALA A 77 3.15 51.59 -39.99
N ARG A 78 4.36 52.11 -39.75
CA ARG A 78 5.39 51.41 -38.96
C ARG A 78 5.03 51.33 -37.48
N SER A 79 4.47 52.39 -36.90
CA SER A 79 4.08 52.40 -35.48
C SER A 79 2.91 51.46 -35.18
N LEU A 80 1.95 51.30 -36.11
CA LEU A 80 0.78 50.43 -35.92
C LEU A 80 0.99 48.98 -36.35
N LEU A 81 1.67 48.73 -37.49
CA LEU A 81 1.75 47.38 -38.06
C LEU A 81 2.92 46.56 -37.51
N GLY A 82 3.93 47.20 -36.92
CA GLY A 82 5.07 46.52 -36.28
C GLY A 82 4.62 45.63 -35.11
N PRO A 83 4.02 46.20 -34.05
CA PRO A 83 3.59 45.45 -32.87
C PRO A 83 2.60 44.31 -33.17
N LEU A 84 1.71 44.50 -34.15
CA LEU A 84 0.79 43.45 -34.62
C LEU A 84 1.53 42.26 -35.26
N GLY A 85 2.65 42.52 -35.93
CA GLY A 85 3.51 41.49 -36.51
C GLY A 85 4.15 40.60 -35.45
N ASP A 86 4.48 41.15 -34.28
CA ASP A 86 5.11 40.43 -33.18
C ASP A 86 4.10 39.64 -32.32
N MET A 87 2.86 40.14 -32.23
CA MET A 87 1.77 39.44 -31.52
C MET A 87 1.28 38.17 -32.23
N LEU A 88 1.28 38.16 -33.56
CA LEU A 88 0.78 37.02 -34.35
C LEU A 88 1.56 35.70 -34.12
N PRO A 89 2.91 35.66 -34.14
CA PRO A 89 3.66 34.44 -33.85
C PRO A 89 3.53 34.04 -32.37
N ALA A 90 3.45 34.99 -31.44
CA ALA A 90 3.30 34.70 -30.02
C ALA A 90 1.93 34.07 -29.70
N THR A 91 0.84 34.58 -30.27
CA THR A 91 -0.50 33.98 -30.10
C THR A 91 -0.61 32.57 -30.68
N ARG A 92 0.06 32.28 -31.81
CA ARG A 92 0.17 30.92 -32.35
C ARG A 92 0.90 29.95 -31.42
N ARG A 93 1.96 30.42 -30.74
CA ARG A 93 2.72 29.60 -29.78
C ARG A 93 1.92 29.31 -28.51
N ILE A 94 1.21 30.31 -27.99
CA ILE A 94 0.25 30.13 -26.89
C ILE A 94 -0.81 29.09 -27.26
N ALA A 95 -1.35 29.17 -28.49
CA ALA A 95 -2.33 28.19 -28.99
C ALA A 95 -1.76 26.77 -29.13
N SER A 96 -0.44 26.63 -29.33
CA SER A 96 0.25 25.32 -29.33
C SER A 96 0.63 24.79 -27.95
N GLY A 97 0.29 25.51 -26.87
CA GLY A 97 0.54 25.08 -25.48
C GLY A 97 1.80 25.65 -24.82
N ASP A 98 2.53 26.53 -25.50
CA ASP A 98 3.67 27.24 -24.91
C ASP A 98 3.19 28.51 -24.19
N LEU A 99 2.96 28.37 -22.87
CA LEU A 99 2.47 29.43 -21.99
C LEU A 99 3.59 30.14 -21.21
N GLU A 100 4.86 29.89 -21.54
CA GLU A 100 6.00 30.53 -20.85
C GLU A 100 6.35 31.89 -21.45
N GLN A 101 5.95 32.14 -22.70
CA GLN A 101 6.27 33.37 -23.39
C GLN A 101 5.27 34.48 -23.08
N ARG A 102 5.78 35.69 -22.81
CA ARG A 102 4.98 36.91 -22.62
C ARG A 102 5.02 37.78 -23.85
N LEU A 103 3.91 38.44 -24.15
CA LEU A 103 3.88 39.54 -25.10
C LEU A 103 4.50 40.77 -24.44
N GLU A 104 5.53 41.35 -25.07
CA GLU A 104 6.07 42.63 -24.64
C GLU A 104 5.05 43.74 -24.91
N VAL A 105 4.82 44.60 -23.90
CA VAL A 105 3.93 45.75 -24.02
C VAL A 105 4.73 46.93 -24.55
N LEU A 106 4.79 47.07 -25.87
CA LEU A 106 5.64 48.06 -26.55
C LEU A 106 5.00 49.46 -26.66
N THR A 107 3.68 49.56 -26.51
CA THR A 107 2.90 50.77 -26.71
C THR A 107 1.90 50.99 -25.56
N ASN A 108 1.54 52.24 -25.28
CA ASN A 108 0.52 52.60 -24.27
C ASN A 108 -0.88 52.85 -24.89
N ASP A 109 -1.09 52.36 -26.10
CA ASP A 109 -2.32 52.50 -26.89
C ASP A 109 -3.21 51.23 -26.79
N GLU A 110 -4.19 51.11 -27.67
CA GLU A 110 -5.11 49.98 -27.74
C GLU A 110 -4.39 48.64 -27.99
N LEU A 111 -3.27 48.65 -28.73
CA LEU A 111 -2.45 47.47 -28.95
C LEU A 111 -1.72 47.05 -27.66
N GLY A 112 -1.25 48.03 -26.89
CA GLY A 112 -0.72 47.78 -25.55
C GLY A 112 -1.76 47.19 -24.58
N LEU A 113 -3.00 47.68 -24.63
CA LEU A 113 -4.10 47.14 -23.83
C LEU A 113 -4.42 45.69 -24.24
N LEU A 114 -4.45 45.39 -25.53
CA LEU A 114 -4.65 44.03 -26.04
C LEU A 114 -3.53 43.08 -25.58
N ALA A 115 -2.27 43.53 -25.61
CA ALA A 115 -1.12 42.77 -25.11
C ALA A 115 -1.31 42.38 -23.63
N ARG A 116 -1.76 43.35 -22.81
CA ARG A 116 -2.03 43.12 -21.39
C ARG A 116 -3.14 42.10 -21.16
N HIS A 117 -4.27 42.21 -21.86
CA HIS A 117 -5.37 41.24 -21.73
C HIS A 117 -4.97 39.83 -22.19
N LEU A 118 -4.17 39.71 -23.27
CA LEU A 118 -3.64 38.42 -23.70
C LEU A 118 -2.71 37.81 -22.66
N ASN A 119 -1.81 38.60 -22.08
CA ASN A 119 -0.95 38.13 -20.99
C ASN A 119 -1.78 37.70 -19.77
N GLU A 120 -2.82 38.45 -19.38
CA GLU A 120 -3.71 38.07 -18.28
C GLU A 120 -4.43 36.74 -18.55
N MET A 121 -4.90 36.53 -19.79
CA MET A 121 -5.51 35.27 -20.20
C MET A 121 -4.51 34.10 -20.12
N VAL A 122 -3.27 34.30 -20.56
CA VAL A 122 -2.19 33.29 -20.46
C VAL A 122 -1.91 32.94 -19.00
N ASP A 123 -1.82 33.95 -18.11
CA ASP A 123 -1.59 33.74 -16.68
C ASP A 123 -2.76 32.95 -16.04
N ARG A 124 -4.02 33.27 -16.40
CA ARG A 124 -5.21 32.52 -15.94
C ARG A 124 -5.21 31.07 -16.42
N LEU A 125 -4.92 30.83 -17.70
CA LEU A 125 -4.83 29.47 -18.25
C LEU A 125 -3.74 28.65 -17.56
N ARG A 126 -2.57 29.26 -17.35
CA ARG A 126 -1.45 28.63 -16.65
C ARG A 126 -1.81 28.28 -15.21
N SER A 127 -2.49 29.18 -14.50
CA SER A 127 -2.97 28.93 -13.14
C SER A 127 -3.93 27.74 -13.10
N ASN A 128 -4.94 27.73 -13.98
CA ASN A 128 -5.93 26.65 -14.04
C ASN A 128 -5.27 25.29 -14.37
N ILE A 129 -4.33 25.24 -15.31
CA ILE A 129 -3.60 24.01 -15.64
C ILE A 129 -2.79 23.51 -14.44
N ARG A 130 -2.10 24.41 -13.73
CA ARG A 130 -1.35 24.05 -12.52
C ARG A 130 -2.26 23.55 -11.41
N GLU A 131 -3.39 24.19 -11.18
CA GLU A 131 -4.38 23.80 -10.18
C GLU A 131 -4.94 22.41 -10.48
N ILE A 132 -5.40 22.18 -11.72
CA ILE A 132 -5.89 20.87 -12.18
C ILE A 132 -4.80 19.80 -12.04
N SER A 133 -3.56 20.12 -12.42
CA SER A 133 -2.44 19.18 -12.29
C SER A 133 -2.13 18.86 -10.83
N ASN A 134 -2.20 19.85 -9.94
CA ASN A 134 -1.96 19.66 -8.51
C ASN A 134 -3.06 18.82 -7.86
N GLU A 135 -4.34 19.08 -8.17
CA GLU A 135 -5.45 18.26 -7.71
C GLU A 135 -5.30 16.81 -8.18
N ARG A 136 -5.00 16.61 -9.47
CA ARG A 136 -4.76 15.28 -10.03
C ARG A 136 -3.61 14.55 -9.34
N ASN A 137 -2.49 15.24 -9.09
CA ASN A 137 -1.35 14.67 -8.40
C ASN A 137 -1.67 14.34 -6.94
N LYS A 138 -2.46 15.17 -6.26
CA LYS A 138 -2.91 14.94 -4.88
C LYS A 138 -3.78 13.69 -4.75
N VAL A 139 -4.75 13.51 -5.65
CA VAL A 139 -5.59 12.29 -5.69
C VAL A 139 -4.73 11.05 -5.94
N ARG A 140 -3.79 11.12 -6.89
CA ARG A 140 -2.87 10.01 -7.17
C ARG A 140 -1.97 9.66 -5.98
N ALA A 141 -1.45 10.67 -5.27
CA ALA A 141 -0.64 10.46 -4.07
C ALA A 141 -1.44 9.78 -2.95
N ILE A 142 -2.68 10.20 -2.73
CA ILE A 142 -3.57 9.56 -1.75
C ILE A 142 -3.80 8.09 -2.12
N LEU A 143 -4.21 7.80 -3.35
CA LEU A 143 -4.46 6.43 -3.82
C LEU A 143 -3.20 5.55 -3.77
N ALA A 144 -2.02 6.11 -4.07
CA ALA A 144 -0.74 5.42 -4.00
C ALA A 144 -0.30 5.10 -2.55
N SER A 145 -0.75 5.88 -1.57
CA SER A 145 -0.44 5.66 -0.16
C SER A 145 -1.34 4.62 0.53
N LEU A 146 -2.48 4.28 -0.09
CA LEU A 146 -3.40 3.27 0.44
C LEU A 146 -2.81 1.87 0.31
N THR A 147 -2.82 1.13 1.41
CA THR A 147 -2.42 -0.29 1.45
C THR A 147 -3.49 -1.21 0.88
N ASP A 148 -4.76 -0.84 1.04
CA ASP A 148 -5.89 -1.60 0.48
C ASP A 148 -5.89 -1.44 -1.06
N ALA A 149 -6.17 -2.53 -1.76
CA ALA A 149 -6.29 -2.53 -3.20
C ALA A 149 -7.59 -1.83 -3.61
N VAL A 150 -7.53 -0.80 -4.44
CA VAL A 150 -8.69 -0.02 -4.89
C VAL A 150 -8.87 -0.16 -6.39
N VAL A 151 -10.07 -0.53 -6.82
CA VAL A 151 -10.47 -0.64 -8.22
C VAL A 151 -11.78 0.14 -8.41
N ALA A 152 -11.78 1.07 -9.37
CA ALA A 152 -12.98 1.78 -9.79
C ALA A 152 -13.45 1.26 -11.15
N VAL A 153 -14.75 1.05 -11.30
CA VAL A 153 -15.40 0.61 -12.54
C VAL A 153 -16.41 1.64 -13.04
N ASP A 154 -16.65 1.68 -14.35
CA ASP A 154 -17.67 2.51 -14.99
C ASP A 154 -19.08 1.94 -14.80
N GLN A 155 -20.09 2.61 -15.35
CA GLN A 155 -21.51 2.20 -15.30
C GLN A 155 -21.78 0.81 -15.91
N VAL A 156 -20.85 0.30 -16.73
CA VAL A 156 -20.96 -0.97 -17.45
C VAL A 156 -20.07 -2.04 -16.78
N GLY A 157 -19.33 -1.70 -15.73
CA GLY A 157 -18.44 -2.61 -15.00
C GLY A 157 -17.03 -2.73 -15.60
N ARG A 158 -16.59 -1.79 -16.44
CA ARG A 158 -15.22 -1.74 -16.95
C ARG A 158 -14.30 -0.94 -16.03
N VAL A 159 -13.07 -1.41 -15.85
CA VAL A 159 -12.09 -0.74 -14.97
C VAL A 159 -11.75 0.65 -15.51
N MET A 160 -12.00 1.67 -14.70
CA MET A 160 -11.63 3.07 -14.94
C MET A 160 -10.28 3.41 -14.33
N LEU A 161 -10.02 2.92 -13.11
CA LEU A 161 -8.83 3.26 -12.33
C LEU A 161 -8.50 2.11 -11.37
N CYS A 162 -7.21 1.96 -11.08
CA CYS A 162 -6.72 1.11 -9.99
C CYS A 162 -5.52 1.77 -9.31
N ASN A 163 -5.29 1.45 -8.04
CA ASN A 163 -4.10 1.93 -7.32
C ASN A 163 -2.94 0.91 -7.39
N PRO A 164 -1.72 1.30 -6.98
CA PRO A 164 -0.56 0.39 -6.98
C PRO A 164 -0.77 -0.88 -6.14
N ALA A 165 -1.54 -0.82 -5.05
CA ALA A 165 -1.88 -2.00 -4.25
C ALA A 165 -2.73 -3.00 -5.05
N ALA A 166 -3.67 -2.52 -5.87
CA ALA A 166 -4.43 -3.36 -6.79
C ALA A 166 -3.55 -3.93 -7.91
N GLU A 167 -2.59 -3.17 -8.44
CA GLU A 167 -1.62 -3.71 -9.41
C GLU A 167 -0.79 -4.87 -8.82
N ALA A 168 -0.32 -4.71 -7.59
CA ALA A 168 0.46 -5.71 -6.88
C ALA A 168 -0.38 -6.97 -6.57
N LEU A 169 -1.63 -6.78 -6.14
CA LEU A 169 -2.55 -7.88 -5.84
C LEU A 169 -2.95 -8.69 -7.08
N LEU A 170 -3.15 -8.01 -8.22
CA LEU A 170 -3.64 -8.61 -9.45
C LEU A 170 -2.52 -9.02 -10.42
N GLU A 171 -1.26 -8.70 -10.09
CA GLU A 171 -0.07 -8.90 -10.92
C GLU A 171 -0.21 -8.32 -12.34
N LYS A 172 -0.92 -7.19 -12.46
CA LYS A 172 -1.21 -6.52 -13.73
C LYS A 172 -1.03 -5.01 -13.58
N LYS A 173 -0.60 -4.36 -14.66
CA LYS A 173 -0.47 -2.90 -14.70
C LYS A 173 -1.77 -2.20 -15.04
N GLU A 174 -1.94 -0.96 -14.58
CA GLU A 174 -3.13 -0.15 -14.79
C GLU A 174 -3.55 -0.11 -16.27
N HIS A 175 -2.59 0.14 -17.17
CA HIS A 175 -2.84 0.22 -18.61
C HIS A 175 -3.34 -1.09 -19.24
N GLU A 176 -3.06 -2.24 -18.62
CA GLU A 176 -3.54 -3.54 -19.08
C GLU A 176 -4.96 -3.84 -18.59
N MET A 177 -5.41 -3.17 -17.53
CA MET A 177 -6.71 -3.38 -16.91
C MET A 177 -7.74 -2.35 -17.35
N GLN A 178 -7.32 -1.13 -17.68
CA GLN A 178 -8.21 -0.06 -18.13
C GLN A 178 -9.10 -0.51 -19.30
N GLN A 179 -10.37 -0.09 -19.26
CA GLN A 179 -11.41 -0.37 -20.27
C GLN A 179 -11.77 -1.85 -20.45
N LYS A 180 -11.23 -2.77 -19.65
CA LYS A 180 -11.64 -4.19 -19.62
C LYS A 180 -12.68 -4.44 -18.54
N TYR A 181 -13.50 -5.46 -18.74
CA TYR A 181 -14.52 -5.83 -17.75
C TYR A 181 -13.86 -6.36 -16.48
N LEU A 182 -14.41 -6.01 -15.30
CA LEU A 182 -13.90 -6.48 -14.01
C LEU A 182 -13.76 -8.01 -13.96
N LEU A 183 -14.74 -8.73 -14.52
CA LEU A 183 -14.76 -10.19 -14.59
C LEU A 183 -13.64 -10.77 -15.48
N GLU A 184 -13.19 -10.05 -16.51
CA GLU A 184 -12.05 -10.48 -17.36
C GLU A 184 -10.73 -10.40 -16.60
N ILE A 185 -10.61 -9.44 -15.68
CA ILE A 185 -9.39 -9.20 -14.91
C ILE A 185 -9.29 -10.13 -13.71
N ILE A 186 -10.32 -10.17 -12.85
CA ILE A 186 -10.28 -10.82 -11.53
C ILE A 186 -10.94 -12.20 -11.53
N ARG A 187 -11.66 -12.58 -12.61
CA ARG A 187 -12.31 -13.90 -12.79
C ARG A 187 -13.06 -14.40 -11.55
N ASN A 188 -13.68 -13.49 -10.82
CA ASN A 188 -14.38 -13.78 -9.59
C ASN A 188 -15.84 -13.31 -9.69
N HIS A 189 -16.76 -14.26 -9.64
CA HIS A 189 -18.19 -14.00 -9.78
C HIS A 189 -18.81 -13.25 -8.60
N GLU A 190 -18.24 -13.34 -7.40
CA GLU A 190 -18.74 -12.63 -6.22
C GLU A 190 -18.41 -11.13 -6.32
N LEU A 191 -17.19 -10.79 -6.75
CA LEU A 191 -16.80 -9.40 -7.01
C LEU A 191 -17.61 -8.75 -8.13
N ASP A 192 -17.83 -9.47 -9.23
CA ASP A 192 -18.66 -8.97 -10.33
C ASP A 192 -20.12 -8.78 -9.91
N ARG A 193 -20.67 -9.70 -9.10
CA ARG A 193 -22.02 -9.58 -8.53
C ARG A 193 -22.13 -8.37 -7.60
N LEU A 194 -21.15 -8.17 -6.72
CA LEU A 194 -21.11 -7.03 -5.80
C LEU A 194 -21.07 -5.70 -6.57
N ALA A 195 -20.24 -5.61 -7.60
CA ALA A 195 -20.15 -4.43 -8.45
C ALA A 195 -21.50 -4.12 -9.12
N LYS A 196 -22.15 -5.13 -9.72
CA LYS A 196 -23.48 -4.99 -10.33
C LYS A 196 -24.55 -4.57 -9.32
N GLU A 197 -24.55 -5.18 -8.13
CA GLU A 197 -25.49 -4.82 -7.07
C GLU A 197 -25.38 -3.35 -6.66
N ILE A 198 -24.15 -2.83 -6.55
CA ILE A 198 -23.89 -1.42 -6.21
C ILE A 198 -24.35 -0.49 -7.35
N LEU A 199 -24.07 -0.86 -8.60
CA LEU A 199 -24.47 -0.10 -9.78
C LEU A 199 -26.00 -0.06 -9.96
N ASP A 200 -26.69 -1.17 -9.68
CA ASP A 200 -28.15 -1.29 -9.83
C ASP A 200 -28.90 -0.62 -8.68
N LYS A 201 -28.46 -0.84 -7.42
CA LYS A 201 -29.16 -0.36 -6.22
C LYS A 201 -28.72 1.02 -5.78
N GLY A 202 -27.55 1.49 -6.22
CA GLY A 202 -26.97 2.77 -5.79
C GLY A 202 -26.66 2.84 -4.29
N LYS A 203 -26.41 1.71 -3.64
CA LYS A 203 -26.11 1.62 -2.21
C LYS A 203 -24.76 0.96 -1.98
N PRO A 204 -24.03 1.33 -0.91
CA PRO A 204 -22.83 0.60 -0.50
C PRO A 204 -23.14 -0.86 -0.18
N ALA A 205 -22.21 -1.74 -0.47
CA ALA A 205 -22.30 -3.17 -0.18
C ALA A 205 -20.94 -3.72 0.26
N GLU A 206 -20.96 -4.84 0.97
CA GLU A 206 -19.76 -5.52 1.45
C GLU A 206 -19.85 -7.02 1.23
N ALA A 207 -18.70 -7.66 0.99
CA ALA A 207 -18.59 -9.10 0.87
C ALA A 207 -17.20 -9.58 1.30
N GLU A 208 -17.09 -10.83 1.74
CA GLU A 208 -15.79 -11.50 1.88
C GLU A 208 -15.59 -12.42 0.69
N VAL A 209 -14.48 -12.24 -0.03
CA VAL A 209 -14.21 -12.92 -1.30
C VAL A 209 -12.85 -13.59 -1.24
N ARG A 210 -12.76 -14.80 -1.81
CA ARG A 210 -11.48 -15.49 -2.03
C ARG A 210 -11.02 -15.28 -3.46
N LEU A 211 -9.81 -14.75 -3.63
CA LEU A 211 -9.22 -14.59 -4.94
C LEU A 211 -8.47 -15.88 -5.33
N PHE A 212 -8.67 -16.36 -6.55
CA PHE A 212 -7.92 -17.46 -7.15
C PHE A 212 -7.71 -17.10 -8.63
N PRO A 213 -6.54 -17.32 -9.26
CA PRO A 213 -5.34 -18.04 -8.78
C PRO A 213 -4.23 -17.14 -8.20
N THR A 214 -4.38 -15.82 -8.24
CA THR A 214 -3.29 -14.85 -8.02
C THR A 214 -2.85 -14.72 -6.56
N SER A 215 -3.75 -14.94 -5.60
CA SER A 215 -3.43 -14.88 -4.16
C SER A 215 -4.39 -15.75 -3.38
N ALA A 216 -3.93 -16.81 -2.69
CA ALA A 216 -4.78 -17.67 -1.85
C ALA A 216 -5.32 -16.97 -0.57
N GLY A 217 -5.49 -15.65 -0.62
CA GLY A 217 -5.94 -14.80 0.47
C GLY A 217 -7.46 -14.62 0.49
N LEU A 218 -7.96 -14.33 1.69
CA LEU A 218 -9.33 -13.93 1.97
C LEU A 218 -9.39 -12.41 2.08
N PHE A 219 -10.22 -11.79 1.25
CA PHE A 219 -10.33 -10.33 1.16
C PHE A 219 -11.69 -9.87 1.62
N ARG A 220 -11.72 -8.82 2.44
CA ARG A 220 -12.95 -8.05 2.67
C ARG A 220 -13.06 -6.98 1.60
N VAL A 221 -14.15 -7.02 0.86
CA VAL A 221 -14.45 -6.08 -0.20
C VAL A 221 -15.51 -5.12 0.30
N HIS A 222 -15.19 -3.83 0.28
CA HIS A 222 -16.16 -2.76 0.49
C HIS A 222 -16.36 -2.03 -0.83
N GLY A 223 -17.62 -1.87 -1.24
CA GLY A 223 -17.96 -1.18 -2.46
C GLY A 223 -18.94 -0.04 -2.23
N ALA A 224 -18.77 1.04 -2.97
CA ALA A 224 -19.64 2.21 -2.92
C ALA A 224 -19.86 2.79 -4.34
N PRO A 225 -21.06 3.34 -4.63
CA PRO A 225 -21.32 3.96 -5.91
C PRO A 225 -20.55 5.29 -6.03
N ILE A 226 -20.04 5.56 -7.23
CA ILE A 226 -19.46 6.85 -7.59
C ILE A 226 -20.59 7.70 -8.16
N LEU A 227 -20.95 8.77 -7.45
CA LEU A 227 -22.02 9.68 -7.84
C LEU A 227 -21.44 10.83 -8.68
N GLY A 228 -22.00 11.06 -9.85
CA GLY A 228 -21.74 12.22 -10.68
C GLY A 228 -22.70 13.36 -10.42
N GLU A 229 -22.71 14.33 -11.34
CA GLU A 229 -23.64 15.45 -11.29
C GLU A 229 -25.11 14.97 -11.28
N ARG A 230 -25.94 15.64 -10.49
CA ARG A 230 -27.38 15.34 -10.31
C ARG A 230 -27.66 13.95 -9.71
N GLY A 231 -26.71 13.35 -8.99
CA GLY A 231 -26.91 12.09 -8.27
C GLY A 231 -26.98 10.85 -9.16
N ARG A 232 -26.54 10.95 -10.42
CA ARG A 232 -26.44 9.79 -11.33
C ARG A 232 -25.24 8.94 -10.94
N ILE A 233 -25.41 7.61 -10.97
CA ILE A 233 -24.32 6.67 -10.75
C ILE A 233 -23.44 6.67 -12.01
N VAL A 234 -22.16 7.02 -11.84
CA VAL A 234 -21.16 7.05 -12.92
C VAL A 234 -20.25 5.82 -12.88
N GLY A 235 -20.26 5.11 -11.77
CA GLY A 235 -19.46 3.91 -11.58
C GLY A 235 -19.58 3.36 -10.16
N ALA A 236 -18.69 2.45 -9.81
CA ALA A 236 -18.52 1.95 -8.45
C ALA A 236 -17.03 1.89 -8.09
N VAL A 237 -16.70 2.16 -6.84
CA VAL A 237 -15.37 1.92 -6.28
C VAL A 237 -15.42 0.71 -5.38
N LEU A 238 -14.45 -0.18 -5.51
CA LEU A 238 -14.26 -1.37 -4.69
C LEU A 238 -12.91 -1.26 -4.00
N SER A 239 -12.87 -1.37 -2.68
CA SER A 239 -11.63 -1.59 -1.92
C SER A 239 -11.56 -3.03 -1.44
N LEU A 240 -10.40 -3.66 -1.59
CA LEU A 240 -10.11 -5.02 -1.19
C LEU A 240 -9.03 -4.96 -0.11
N ARG A 241 -9.39 -5.39 1.10
CA ARG A 241 -8.46 -5.51 2.22
C ARG A 241 -8.16 -6.98 2.47
N ASP A 242 -6.89 -7.33 2.50
CA ASP A 242 -6.47 -8.67 2.93
C ASP A 242 -6.78 -8.86 4.42
N ILE A 243 -7.66 -9.80 4.73
CA ILE A 243 -8.05 -10.16 6.10
C ILE A 243 -7.62 -11.59 6.44
N THR A 244 -6.74 -12.21 5.65
CA THR A 244 -6.33 -13.62 5.79
C THR A 244 -5.75 -13.90 7.16
N GLU A 245 -4.73 -13.13 7.57
CA GLU A 245 -4.08 -13.31 8.87
C GLU A 245 -5.02 -12.94 10.03
N ILE A 246 -5.85 -11.90 9.87
CA ILE A 246 -6.84 -11.51 10.88
C ILE A 246 -7.83 -12.66 11.12
N ARG A 247 -8.41 -13.21 10.05
CA ARG A 247 -9.35 -14.33 10.11
C ARG A 247 -8.70 -15.60 10.64
N ARG A 248 -7.44 -15.87 10.27
CA ARG A 248 -6.67 -16.99 10.82
C ARG A 248 -6.49 -16.85 12.32
N LEU A 249 -6.12 -15.68 12.82
CA LEU A 249 -5.97 -15.40 14.24
C LEU A 249 -7.30 -15.51 15.00
N GLU A 250 -8.39 -14.98 14.44
CA GLU A 250 -9.74 -15.10 15.00
C GLU A 250 -10.20 -16.57 15.09
N GLN A 251 -9.93 -17.36 14.06
CA GLN A 251 -10.22 -18.78 14.02
C GLN A 251 -9.41 -19.53 15.08
N MET A 252 -8.09 -19.31 15.15
CA MET A 252 -7.24 -19.94 16.17
C MET A 252 -7.66 -19.56 17.59
N ARG A 253 -8.09 -18.31 17.81
CA ARG A 253 -8.63 -17.87 19.11
C ARG A 253 -9.94 -18.58 19.45
N SER A 254 -10.85 -18.67 18.49
CA SER A 254 -12.15 -19.33 18.68
C SER A 254 -11.99 -20.83 18.96
N GLU A 255 -11.13 -21.49 18.18
CA GLU A 255 -10.77 -22.90 18.39
C GLU A 255 -10.12 -23.12 19.75
N PHE A 256 -9.24 -22.22 20.19
CA PHE A 256 -8.64 -22.27 21.53
C PHE A 256 -9.71 -22.23 22.63
N VAL A 257 -10.64 -21.27 22.58
CA VAL A 257 -11.71 -21.15 23.59
C VAL A 257 -12.62 -22.40 23.59
N ALA A 258 -12.97 -22.90 22.41
CA ALA A 258 -13.77 -24.11 22.27
C ALA A 258 -13.05 -25.34 22.84
N ASN A 259 -11.76 -25.50 22.53
CA ASN A 259 -10.93 -26.62 23.00
C ASN A 259 -10.73 -26.59 24.52
N VAL A 260 -10.42 -25.41 25.10
CA VAL A 260 -10.36 -25.22 26.57
C VAL A 260 -11.66 -25.65 27.22
N SER A 261 -12.79 -25.15 26.71
CA SER A 261 -14.11 -25.46 27.25
C SER A 261 -14.42 -26.96 27.21
N HIS A 262 -14.05 -27.63 26.11
CA HIS A 262 -14.26 -29.06 25.96
C HIS A 262 -13.36 -29.87 26.91
N GLU A 263 -12.06 -29.57 26.97
CA GLU A 263 -11.11 -30.30 27.81
C GLU A 263 -11.34 -30.08 29.32
N LEU A 264 -11.98 -28.98 29.73
CA LEU A 264 -12.44 -28.77 31.11
C LEU A 264 -13.77 -29.50 31.39
N ARG A 265 -14.71 -29.53 30.45
CA ARG A 265 -16.05 -30.12 30.66
C ARG A 265 -16.00 -31.64 30.85
N THR A 266 -15.18 -32.35 30.08
CA THR A 266 -15.07 -33.81 30.17
C THR A 266 -14.67 -34.32 31.57
N PRO A 267 -13.53 -33.91 32.17
CA PRO A 267 -13.14 -34.38 33.50
C PRO A 267 -14.14 -33.93 34.57
N LEU A 268 -14.69 -32.71 34.47
CA LEU A 268 -15.70 -32.22 35.42
C LEU A 268 -16.99 -33.05 35.40
N THR A 269 -17.44 -33.45 34.20
CA THR A 269 -18.60 -34.32 34.03
C THR A 269 -18.34 -35.71 34.61
N SER A 270 -17.12 -36.25 34.41
CA SER A 270 -16.71 -37.53 34.98
C SER A 270 -16.67 -37.50 36.50
N ILE A 271 -16.08 -36.45 37.09
CA ILE A 271 -16.05 -36.24 38.54
C ILE A 271 -17.47 -36.21 39.09
N ARG A 272 -18.35 -35.41 38.47
CA ARG A 272 -19.75 -35.31 38.90
C ARG A 272 -20.47 -36.66 38.83
N GLY A 273 -20.34 -37.41 37.75
CA GLY A 273 -21.00 -38.71 37.60
C GLY A 273 -20.53 -39.76 38.63
N PHE A 274 -19.23 -39.80 38.95
CA PHE A 274 -18.72 -40.68 40.01
C PHE A 274 -19.17 -40.23 41.40
N VAL A 275 -19.24 -38.92 41.66
CA VAL A 275 -19.79 -38.39 42.92
C VAL A 275 -21.28 -38.75 43.04
N GLU A 276 -22.08 -38.58 41.99
CA GLU A 276 -23.50 -38.98 41.95
C GLU A 276 -23.65 -40.48 42.24
N THR A 277 -22.86 -41.33 41.59
CA THR A 277 -22.90 -42.79 41.80
C THR A 277 -22.52 -43.17 43.25
N LEU A 278 -21.54 -42.48 43.85
CA LEU A 278 -21.19 -42.67 45.26
C LEU A 278 -22.36 -42.31 46.18
N LEU A 279 -22.99 -41.17 45.94
CA LEU A 279 -24.14 -40.69 46.73
C LEU A 279 -25.38 -41.58 46.59
N GLU A 280 -25.58 -42.23 45.43
CA GLU A 280 -26.70 -43.15 45.15
C GLU A 280 -26.55 -44.56 45.77
N GLY A 281 -25.49 -44.79 46.55
CA GLY A 281 -25.34 -46.02 47.37
C GLY A 281 -24.06 -46.81 47.13
N ALA A 282 -23.22 -46.43 46.17
CA ALA A 282 -21.93 -47.09 45.97
C ALA A 282 -20.91 -46.84 47.11
N LEU A 283 -21.23 -45.93 48.05
CA LEU A 283 -20.46 -45.76 49.30
C LEU A 283 -20.45 -47.01 50.19
N ALA A 284 -21.47 -47.87 50.11
CA ALA A 284 -21.58 -49.07 50.94
C ALA A 284 -20.60 -50.19 50.51
N ASP A 285 -20.17 -50.20 49.25
CA ASP A 285 -19.12 -51.09 48.75
C ASP A 285 -17.77 -50.39 48.81
N GLU A 286 -16.96 -50.74 49.82
CA GLU A 286 -15.65 -50.13 50.05
C GLU A 286 -14.73 -50.23 48.82
N LYS A 287 -14.78 -51.34 48.07
CA LYS A 287 -13.91 -51.55 46.92
C LYS A 287 -14.29 -50.63 45.76
N THR A 288 -15.58 -50.51 45.48
CA THR A 288 -16.11 -49.60 44.45
C THR A 288 -15.92 -48.15 44.86
N SER A 289 -16.15 -47.83 46.12
CA SER A 289 -15.95 -46.48 46.68
C SER A 289 -14.51 -46.00 46.53
N ARG A 290 -13.52 -46.81 46.97
CA ARG A 290 -12.10 -46.49 46.80
C ARG A 290 -11.71 -46.31 45.33
N ARG A 291 -12.25 -47.14 44.43
CA ARG A 291 -12.00 -47.02 42.99
C ARG A 291 -12.53 -45.68 42.43
N PHE A 292 -13.77 -45.31 42.75
CA PHE A 292 -14.35 -44.06 42.27
C PHE A 292 -13.66 -42.82 42.85
N LEU A 293 -13.32 -42.83 44.14
CA LEU A 293 -12.52 -41.77 44.76
C LEU A 293 -11.14 -41.62 44.09
N GLY A 294 -10.50 -42.74 43.73
CA GLY A 294 -9.26 -42.72 42.96
C GLY A 294 -9.42 -42.06 41.58
N ILE A 295 -10.51 -42.37 40.87
CA ILE A 295 -10.79 -41.75 39.57
C ILE A 295 -11.06 -40.24 39.74
N ILE A 296 -11.90 -39.85 40.71
CA ILE A 296 -12.18 -38.44 41.01
C ILE A 296 -10.88 -37.66 41.29
N ASN A 297 -10.00 -38.20 42.13
CA ASN A 297 -8.72 -37.58 42.44
C ASN A 297 -7.84 -37.43 41.18
N SER A 298 -7.78 -38.47 40.34
CA SER A 298 -7.00 -38.42 39.10
C SER A 298 -7.50 -37.35 38.10
N GLU A 299 -8.82 -37.20 37.96
CA GLU A 299 -9.43 -36.19 37.11
C GLU A 299 -9.26 -34.78 37.68
N ALA A 300 -9.30 -34.62 39.00
CA ALA A 300 -9.03 -33.34 39.67
C ALA A 300 -7.58 -32.89 39.45
N GLN A 301 -6.61 -33.81 39.62
CA GLN A 301 -5.20 -33.55 39.32
C GLN A 301 -4.96 -33.23 37.83
N ARG A 302 -5.73 -33.87 36.93
CA ARG A 302 -5.68 -33.57 35.50
C ARG A 302 -6.21 -32.16 35.19
N LEU A 303 -7.31 -31.76 35.81
CA LEU A 303 -7.86 -30.40 35.71
C LEU A 303 -6.87 -29.35 36.24
N GLN A 304 -6.24 -29.60 37.38
CA GLN A 304 -5.24 -28.70 37.95
C GLN A 304 -4.07 -28.47 36.98
N ARG A 305 -3.48 -29.53 36.45
CA ARG A 305 -2.39 -29.44 35.45
C ARG A 305 -2.81 -28.67 34.21
N LEU A 306 -4.03 -28.88 33.72
CA LEU A 306 -4.55 -28.15 32.56
C LEU A 306 -4.67 -26.63 32.84
N ILE A 307 -5.12 -26.25 34.04
CA ILE A 307 -5.22 -24.84 34.45
C ILE A 307 -3.82 -24.21 34.57
N GLU A 308 -2.87 -24.92 35.19
CA GLU A 308 -1.48 -24.47 35.32
C GLU A 308 -0.81 -24.29 33.94
N ASP A 309 -1.02 -25.23 33.01
CA ASP A 309 -0.56 -25.13 31.62
C ASP A 309 -1.13 -23.89 30.92
N LEU A 310 -2.43 -23.62 31.09
CA LEU A 310 -3.09 -22.46 30.49
C LEU A 310 -2.57 -21.13 31.06
N LEU A 311 -2.37 -21.05 32.39
CA LEU A 311 -1.79 -19.88 33.03
C LEU A 311 -0.34 -19.65 32.56
N THR A 312 0.43 -20.72 32.42
CA THR A 312 1.80 -20.67 31.91
C THR A 312 1.82 -20.15 30.49
N LEU A 313 1.01 -20.72 29.60
CA LEU A 313 0.89 -20.28 28.21
C LEU A 313 0.50 -18.80 28.11
N SER A 314 -0.52 -18.38 28.86
CA SER A 314 -0.98 -16.99 28.90
C SER A 314 0.12 -16.00 29.31
N ARG A 315 0.92 -16.36 30.33
CA ARG A 315 2.06 -15.54 30.80
C ARG A 315 3.15 -15.41 29.74
N VAL A 316 3.47 -16.49 29.04
CA VAL A 316 4.53 -16.51 28.02
C VAL A 316 4.11 -15.74 26.75
N GLU A 317 2.82 -15.76 26.39
CA GLU A 317 2.32 -15.08 25.19
C GLU A 317 2.17 -13.56 25.35
N HIS A 318 1.78 -13.07 26.54
CA HIS A 318 1.42 -11.66 26.73
C HIS A 318 2.54 -10.79 27.30
N ARG A 319 3.61 -11.37 27.85
CA ARG A 319 4.74 -10.60 28.39
C ARG A 319 5.86 -10.47 27.37
N ARG A 320 6.47 -9.28 27.32
CA ARG A 320 7.83 -9.16 26.80
C ARG A 320 8.74 -10.08 27.61
N PRO A 321 9.71 -10.76 26.98
CA PRO A 321 10.62 -11.65 27.70
C PRO A 321 11.29 -10.87 28.82
N GLU A 322 11.27 -11.42 30.03
CA GLU A 322 11.95 -10.80 31.15
C GLU A 322 13.45 -10.74 30.85
N PRO A 323 14.17 -9.68 31.26
CA PRO A 323 15.61 -9.62 31.08
C PRO A 323 16.26 -10.87 31.68
N VAL A 324 16.98 -11.63 30.85
CA VAL A 324 17.74 -12.78 31.32
C VAL A 324 18.89 -12.27 32.17
N GLY A 325 18.84 -12.54 33.48
CA GLY A 325 19.91 -12.20 34.43
C GLY A 325 21.16 -13.04 34.19
N MET A 326 21.31 -14.13 34.93
CA MET A 326 22.51 -14.98 34.84
C MET A 326 22.49 -16.01 33.70
N GLY A 327 21.33 -16.27 33.07
CA GLY A 327 21.16 -17.39 32.14
C GLY A 327 21.04 -18.73 32.87
N ALA A 328 20.80 -19.82 32.13
CA ALA A 328 20.52 -21.13 32.70
C ALA A 328 21.63 -22.15 32.39
N SER A 329 22.00 -22.95 33.39
CA SER A 329 22.96 -24.05 33.24
C SER A 329 22.24 -25.33 32.80
N LEU A 330 22.54 -25.82 31.59
CA LEU A 330 21.92 -27.04 31.08
C LEU A 330 22.26 -28.29 31.91
N PRO A 331 23.51 -28.54 32.32
CA PRO A 331 23.82 -29.70 33.16
C PRO A 331 23.06 -29.72 34.49
N GLN A 332 22.91 -28.54 35.13
CA GLN A 332 22.17 -28.43 36.40
C GLN A 332 20.67 -28.65 36.20
N ALA A 333 20.09 -28.08 35.14
CA ALA A 333 18.68 -28.28 34.80
C ALA A 333 18.37 -29.75 34.47
N VAL A 334 19.23 -30.39 33.66
CA VAL A 334 19.07 -31.82 33.35
C VAL A 334 19.18 -32.66 34.62
N ALA A 335 20.15 -32.41 35.50
CA ALA A 335 20.26 -33.14 36.77
C ALA A 335 19.00 -33.01 37.63
N ARG A 336 18.47 -31.79 37.82
CA ARG A 336 17.23 -31.56 38.58
C ARG A 336 16.04 -32.27 37.98
N VAL A 337 15.81 -32.12 36.67
CA VAL A 337 14.63 -32.70 36.00
C VAL A 337 14.71 -34.22 35.94
N MET A 338 15.91 -34.78 35.76
CA MET A 338 16.11 -36.24 35.76
C MET A 338 15.71 -36.86 37.10
N GLU A 339 16.02 -36.22 38.24
CA GLU A 339 15.57 -36.67 39.56
C GLU A 339 14.04 -36.64 39.69
N VAL A 340 13.38 -35.64 39.12
CA VAL A 340 11.91 -35.53 39.13
C VAL A 340 11.24 -36.63 38.31
N VAL A 341 11.78 -36.96 37.13
CA VAL A 341 11.15 -37.94 36.22
C VAL A 341 11.61 -39.39 36.44
N ARG A 342 12.65 -39.61 37.25
CA ARG A 342 13.21 -40.95 37.54
C ARG A 342 12.15 -41.94 38.07
N PRO A 343 11.29 -41.61 39.04
CA PRO A 343 10.30 -42.56 39.54
C PRO A 343 9.31 -43.03 38.45
N LEU A 344 8.89 -42.11 37.58
CA LEU A 344 8.00 -42.42 36.46
C LEU A 344 8.70 -43.29 35.40
N ALA A 345 9.98 -43.03 35.13
CA ALA A 345 10.77 -43.84 34.20
C ALA A 345 10.97 -45.27 34.73
N GLU A 346 11.24 -45.43 36.02
CA GLU A 346 11.37 -46.72 36.70
C GLU A 346 10.05 -47.51 36.68
N GLU A 347 8.93 -46.86 37.02
CA GLU A 347 7.58 -47.45 36.95
C GLU A 347 7.25 -47.97 35.53
N ARG A 348 7.75 -47.28 34.51
CA ARG A 348 7.53 -47.59 33.08
C ARG A 348 8.58 -48.54 32.49
N GLY A 349 9.62 -48.89 33.23
CA GLY A 349 10.76 -49.67 32.73
C GLY A 349 11.53 -48.98 31.59
N VAL A 350 11.67 -47.66 31.63
CA VAL A 350 12.38 -46.86 30.62
C VAL A 350 13.73 -46.40 31.15
N SER A 351 14.80 -46.63 30.36
CA SER A 351 16.16 -46.20 30.74
C SER A 351 16.41 -44.73 30.39
N LEU A 352 16.96 -43.96 31.32
CA LEU A 352 17.32 -42.56 31.12
C LEU A 352 18.83 -42.40 30.93
N LYS A 353 19.25 -41.65 29.91
CA LYS A 353 20.65 -41.39 29.57
C LYS A 353 20.90 -39.91 29.32
N THR A 354 22.10 -39.44 29.63
CA THR A 354 22.55 -38.07 29.38
C THR A 354 23.92 -38.08 28.73
N ASP A 355 24.09 -37.25 27.71
CA ASP A 355 25.35 -37.03 27.02
C ASP A 355 25.49 -35.52 26.72
N LEU A 356 26.09 -34.80 27.67
CA LEU A 356 26.21 -33.36 27.64
C LEU A 356 27.69 -32.96 27.57
N PRO A 357 28.06 -32.00 26.70
CA PRO A 357 29.42 -31.50 26.65
C PRO A 357 29.73 -30.75 27.96
N PRO A 358 30.92 -30.98 28.56
CA PRO A 358 31.27 -30.44 29.87
C PRO A 358 31.36 -28.90 29.88
N ASP A 359 31.71 -28.29 28.74
CA ASP A 359 31.98 -26.84 28.61
C ASP A 359 30.87 -26.07 27.87
N LEU A 360 29.60 -26.49 27.99
CA LEU A 360 28.49 -25.75 27.39
C LEU A 360 28.27 -24.41 28.12
N PRO A 361 28.32 -23.25 27.44
CA PRO A 361 28.03 -21.97 28.08
C PRO A 361 26.57 -21.88 28.56
N LEU A 362 26.30 -20.94 29.47
CA LEU A 362 24.95 -20.69 29.97
C LEU A 362 24.00 -20.34 28.82
N LEU A 363 22.77 -20.85 28.89
CA LEU A 363 21.74 -20.56 27.90
C LEU A 363 21.07 -19.22 28.23
N ARG A 364 20.75 -18.42 27.21
CA ARG A 364 20.06 -17.13 27.38
C ARG A 364 18.55 -17.34 27.56
N LEU A 365 18.17 -18.01 28.65
CA LEU A 365 16.80 -18.13 29.11
C LEU A 365 16.76 -18.30 30.65
N PRO A 366 15.62 -18.05 31.30
CA PRO A 366 15.45 -18.25 32.73
C PRO A 366 15.56 -19.73 33.12
N GLU A 367 16.15 -20.01 34.28
CA GLU A 367 16.37 -21.37 34.77
C GLU A 367 15.08 -22.18 34.90
N HIS A 368 14.03 -21.59 35.49
CA HIS A 368 12.72 -22.24 35.62
C HIS A 368 12.05 -22.55 34.28
N PHE A 369 12.34 -21.80 33.21
CA PHE A 369 11.85 -22.13 31.86
C PHE A 369 12.62 -23.31 31.27
N LEU A 370 13.94 -23.40 31.51
CA LEU A 370 14.72 -24.55 31.08
C LEU A 370 14.21 -25.83 31.73
N ASP A 371 13.98 -25.78 33.05
CA ASP A 371 13.44 -26.90 33.81
C ASP A 371 12.06 -27.32 33.26
N GLN A 372 11.17 -26.37 33.00
CA GLN A 372 9.84 -26.64 32.44
C GLN A 372 9.89 -27.20 31.01
N ILE A 373 10.80 -26.71 30.16
CA ILE A 373 10.99 -27.22 28.80
C ILE A 373 11.44 -28.68 28.87
N LEU A 374 12.48 -28.96 29.65
CA LEU A 374 13.03 -30.31 29.80
C LEU A 374 11.99 -31.26 30.41
N LEU A 375 11.25 -30.82 31.43
CA LEU A 375 10.20 -31.62 32.05
C LEU A 375 9.12 -32.02 31.04
N ASN A 376 8.64 -31.08 30.22
CA ASN A 376 7.65 -31.37 29.17
C ASN A 376 8.17 -32.36 28.11
N LEU A 377 9.42 -32.22 27.68
CA LEU A 377 10.00 -33.10 26.67
C LEU A 377 10.28 -34.50 27.24
N LEU A 378 10.84 -34.59 28.45
CA LEU A 378 11.14 -35.87 29.12
C LEU A 378 9.88 -36.61 29.54
N ASP A 379 8.88 -35.93 30.10
CA ASP A 379 7.58 -36.52 30.44
C ASP A 379 6.90 -37.13 29.21
N ASN A 380 6.91 -36.43 28.07
CA ASN A 380 6.41 -36.98 26.81
C ASN A 380 7.25 -38.17 26.34
N ALA A 381 8.57 -38.06 26.35
CA ALA A 381 9.47 -39.12 25.92
C ALA A 381 9.26 -40.42 26.72
N ILE A 382 9.16 -40.32 28.05
CA ILE A 382 8.88 -41.46 28.94
C ILE A 382 7.47 -42.00 28.69
N LYS A 383 6.48 -41.12 28.52
CA LYS A 383 5.08 -41.55 28.33
C LYS A 383 4.86 -42.36 27.07
N TYR A 384 5.53 -42.01 25.98
CA TYR A 384 5.35 -42.63 24.66
C TYR A 384 6.40 -43.69 24.32
N THR A 385 7.31 -43.99 25.25
CA THR A 385 8.28 -45.08 25.12
C THR A 385 7.76 -46.36 25.78
N PRO A 386 7.68 -47.49 25.06
CA PRO A 386 7.36 -48.80 25.64
C PRO A 386 8.40 -49.25 26.68
N GLU A 387 7.99 -50.21 27.51
CA GLU A 387 8.87 -50.87 28.48
C GLU A 387 10.12 -51.45 27.79
N GLY A 388 11.29 -51.31 28.43
CA GLY A 388 12.59 -51.69 27.87
C GLY A 388 13.21 -50.67 26.92
N GLY A 389 12.52 -49.56 26.63
CA GLY A 389 13.04 -48.48 25.80
C GLY A 389 14.03 -47.55 26.51
N SER A 390 14.44 -46.50 25.82
CA SER A 390 15.38 -45.51 26.34
C SER A 390 15.05 -44.08 25.92
N VAL A 391 15.37 -43.14 26.80
CA VAL A 391 15.31 -41.70 26.55
C VAL A 391 16.70 -41.10 26.81
N THR A 392 17.22 -40.36 25.85
CA THR A 392 18.56 -39.76 25.90
C THR A 392 18.49 -38.26 25.71
N VAL A 393 19.08 -37.50 26.63
CA VAL A 393 19.27 -36.04 26.49
C VAL A 393 20.68 -35.75 25.97
N THR A 394 20.77 -35.04 24.86
CA THR A 394 22.04 -34.62 24.27
C THR A 394 22.07 -33.11 24.07
N ALA A 395 23.26 -32.53 24.00
CA ALA A 395 23.42 -31.13 23.63
C ALA A 395 24.67 -30.89 22.78
N SER A 396 24.59 -29.91 21.90
CA SER A 396 25.71 -29.48 21.06
C SER A 396 25.72 -27.96 20.90
N ARG A 397 26.90 -27.41 20.66
CA ARG A 397 27.08 -25.99 20.38
C ARG A 397 27.05 -25.75 18.88
N GLU A 398 26.20 -24.84 18.44
CA GLU A 398 26.06 -24.40 17.05
C GLU A 398 26.37 -22.90 16.99
N GLY A 399 27.67 -22.56 16.92
CA GLY A 399 28.15 -21.18 16.89
C GLY A 399 27.83 -20.40 18.17
N SER A 400 26.91 -19.42 18.08
CA SER A 400 26.40 -18.62 19.21
C SER A 400 25.13 -19.18 19.86
N ARG A 401 24.72 -20.38 19.45
CA ARG A 401 23.52 -21.06 19.94
C ARG A 401 23.88 -22.44 20.50
N ALA A 402 23.01 -22.99 21.34
CA ALA A 402 23.05 -24.38 21.76
C ALA A 402 21.84 -25.10 21.23
N ARG A 403 22.05 -26.30 20.68
CA ARG A 403 21.01 -27.24 20.31
C ARG A 403 20.93 -28.33 21.35
N VAL A 404 19.76 -28.47 21.98
CA VAL A 404 19.47 -29.51 22.96
C VAL A 404 18.47 -30.48 22.35
N GLN A 405 18.70 -31.77 22.49
CA GLN A 405 17.84 -32.82 21.94
C GLN A 405 17.40 -33.80 23.03
N VAL A 406 16.15 -34.23 22.95
CA VAL A 406 15.58 -35.32 23.73
C VAL A 406 15.14 -36.40 22.75
N ARG A 407 15.85 -37.52 22.75
CA ARG A 407 15.60 -38.66 21.86
C ARG A 407 14.95 -39.79 22.64
N ASP A 408 13.84 -40.30 22.14
CA ASP A 408 13.16 -41.48 22.65
C ASP A 408 13.20 -42.65 21.65
N THR A 409 13.04 -43.87 22.13
CA THR A 409 12.86 -45.08 21.31
C THR A 409 11.40 -45.53 21.31
N GLY A 410 10.47 -44.58 21.33
CA GLY A 410 9.06 -44.84 21.49
C GLY A 410 8.32 -45.17 20.21
N ILE A 411 6.99 -45.00 20.24
CA ILE A 411 6.09 -45.35 19.13
C ILE A 411 6.30 -44.51 17.86
N GLY A 412 6.98 -43.36 17.97
CA GLY A 412 7.16 -42.40 16.89
C GLY A 412 5.88 -41.64 16.52
N ILE A 413 6.00 -40.71 15.57
CA ILE A 413 4.94 -39.79 15.14
C ILE A 413 4.74 -39.94 13.63
N PRO A 414 3.49 -40.09 13.14
CA PRO A 414 3.18 -40.08 11.72
C PRO A 414 3.58 -38.78 11.02
N ALA A 415 4.06 -38.85 9.78
CA ALA A 415 4.55 -37.70 9.03
C ALA A 415 3.49 -36.58 8.87
N GLU A 416 2.22 -36.96 8.72
CA GLU A 416 1.07 -36.06 8.63
C GLU A 416 0.81 -35.25 9.91
N SER A 417 1.26 -35.74 11.06
CA SER A 417 1.11 -35.07 12.35
C SER A 417 2.25 -34.11 12.68
N LEU A 418 3.44 -34.31 12.13
CA LEU A 418 4.65 -33.53 12.46
C LEU A 418 4.47 -32.00 12.34
N PRO A 419 3.80 -31.45 11.32
CA PRO A 419 3.61 -30.00 11.21
C PRO A 419 2.75 -29.40 12.33
N ARG A 420 1.96 -30.25 13.00
CA ARG A 420 0.87 -29.84 13.89
C ARG A 420 1.12 -30.14 15.36
N ILE A 421 2.14 -30.93 15.71
CA ILE A 421 2.36 -31.37 17.10
C ILE A 421 2.66 -30.23 18.09
N PHE A 422 3.10 -29.08 17.59
CA PHE A 422 3.30 -27.87 18.39
C PHE A 422 2.05 -26.96 18.42
N GLU A 423 0.96 -27.32 17.74
CA GLU A 423 -0.33 -26.64 17.86
C GLU A 423 -0.95 -26.93 19.24
N ARG A 424 -1.64 -25.94 19.79
CA ARG A 424 -2.33 -26.05 21.08
C ARG A 424 -3.41 -27.14 21.00
N PHE A 425 -3.50 -27.98 22.03
CA PHE A 425 -4.47 -29.08 22.13
C PHE A 425 -4.36 -30.18 21.06
N TYR A 426 -3.35 -30.12 20.18
CA TYR A 426 -3.15 -31.15 19.19
C TYR A 426 -2.64 -32.44 19.84
N ARG A 427 -3.21 -33.58 19.42
CA ARG A 427 -2.81 -34.92 19.86
C ARG A 427 -2.96 -35.87 18.68
N VAL A 428 -1.97 -36.74 18.48
CA VAL A 428 -1.94 -37.75 17.41
C VAL A 428 -3.08 -38.77 17.59
N ASP A 429 -3.32 -39.23 18.83
CA ASP A 429 -4.44 -40.11 19.16
C ASP A 429 -5.18 -39.58 20.41
N LYS A 430 -6.40 -39.10 20.22
CA LYS A 430 -7.22 -38.51 21.29
C LYS A 430 -7.64 -39.52 22.35
N ALA A 431 -7.82 -40.80 22.00
CA ALA A 431 -8.28 -41.81 22.96
C ALA A 431 -7.12 -42.26 23.87
N ARG A 432 -5.98 -42.63 23.26
CA ARG A 432 -4.79 -43.10 23.98
C ARG A 432 -4.14 -42.01 24.82
N SER A 433 -4.05 -40.78 24.32
CA SER A 433 -3.42 -39.67 25.06
C SER A 433 -4.26 -39.17 26.25
N ARG A 434 -5.59 -39.39 26.26
CA ARG A 434 -6.43 -39.06 27.43
C ARG A 434 -6.16 -40.02 28.59
N ALA A 435 -6.02 -41.31 28.31
CA ALA A 435 -5.65 -42.32 29.31
C ALA A 435 -4.26 -42.04 29.92
N MET A 436 -3.34 -41.47 29.13
CA MET A 436 -2.00 -41.07 29.59
C MET A 436 -1.94 -39.67 30.22
N GLY A 437 -3.08 -38.98 30.36
CA GLY A 437 -3.20 -37.70 31.07
C GLY A 437 -2.49 -36.52 30.38
N GLY A 438 -2.31 -36.56 29.06
CA GLY A 438 -1.74 -35.44 28.30
C GLY A 438 -2.76 -34.31 28.13
N THR A 439 -2.36 -33.06 28.34
CA THR A 439 -3.19 -31.86 28.10
C THR A 439 -3.16 -31.43 26.63
N GLY A 440 -2.14 -31.82 25.87
CA GLY A 440 -1.90 -31.33 24.52
C GLY A 440 -1.39 -29.88 24.49
N LEU A 441 -1.04 -29.31 25.64
CA LEU A 441 -0.46 -27.97 25.74
C LEU A 441 1.06 -27.99 25.94
N GLY A 442 1.63 -29.08 26.47
CA GLY A 442 3.05 -29.14 26.81
C GLY A 442 4.01 -28.76 25.67
N LEU A 443 3.85 -29.30 24.46
CA LEU A 443 4.70 -28.96 23.31
C LEU A 443 4.47 -27.51 22.83
N ALA A 444 3.24 -27.00 22.90
CA ALA A 444 2.96 -25.60 22.58
C ALA A 444 3.65 -24.66 23.59
N ILE A 445 3.62 -25.00 24.89
CA ILE A 445 4.33 -24.26 25.95
C ILE A 445 5.83 -24.25 25.68
N VAL A 446 6.43 -25.40 25.33
CA VAL A 446 7.85 -25.50 24.95
C VAL A 446 8.16 -24.56 23.78
N LYS A 447 7.35 -24.60 22.71
CA LYS A 447 7.53 -23.73 21.55
C LYS A 447 7.52 -22.25 21.95
N HIS A 448 6.50 -21.80 22.67
CA HIS A 448 6.37 -20.40 23.08
C HIS A 448 7.50 -19.94 24.03
N MET A 449 7.93 -20.79 24.97
CA MET A 449 9.04 -20.47 25.87
C MET A 449 10.35 -20.30 25.10
N VAL A 450 10.63 -21.18 24.13
CA VAL A 450 11.85 -21.12 23.33
C VAL A 450 11.83 -19.92 22.38
N GLU A 451 10.71 -19.68 21.68
CA GLU A 451 10.56 -18.56 20.74
C GLU A 451 10.61 -17.20 21.45
N ALA A 452 10.07 -17.09 22.67
CA ALA A 452 10.15 -15.88 23.48
C ALA A 452 11.60 -15.42 23.73
N TYR A 453 12.56 -16.35 23.79
CA TYR A 453 13.98 -16.05 23.97
C TYR A 453 14.79 -16.14 22.67
N GLY A 454 14.13 -16.03 21.51
CA GLY A 454 14.77 -15.98 20.19
C GLY A 454 15.33 -17.33 19.71
N GLY A 455 14.82 -18.42 20.27
CA GLY A 455 15.14 -19.78 19.87
C GLY A 455 14.15 -20.37 18.86
N THR A 456 14.39 -21.63 18.49
CA THR A 456 13.50 -22.43 17.61
C THR A 456 13.34 -23.85 18.15
N VAL A 457 12.20 -24.49 17.85
CA VAL A 457 11.94 -25.89 18.22
C VAL A 457 11.69 -26.73 16.98
N GLY A 458 11.94 -28.04 17.08
CA GLY A 458 11.70 -28.97 15.99
C GLY A 458 11.61 -30.41 16.47
N VAL A 459 11.21 -31.28 15.55
CA VAL A 459 11.06 -32.72 15.79
C VAL A 459 11.50 -33.50 14.56
N GLU A 460 12.11 -34.64 14.79
CA GLU A 460 12.38 -35.66 13.78
C GLU A 460 11.83 -36.98 14.33
N SER A 461 10.96 -37.67 13.59
CA SER A 461 10.33 -38.89 14.11
C SER A 461 9.94 -39.84 12.99
N GLN A 462 10.01 -41.14 13.27
CA GLN A 462 9.52 -42.19 12.40
C GLN A 462 8.73 -43.21 13.23
N VAL A 463 7.54 -43.58 12.74
CA VAL A 463 6.67 -44.57 13.39
C VAL A 463 7.45 -45.86 13.65
N GLY A 464 7.41 -46.34 14.89
CA GLY A 464 8.10 -47.54 15.36
C GLY A 464 9.60 -47.39 15.66
N LYS A 465 10.20 -46.22 15.41
CA LYS A 465 11.63 -45.96 15.71
C LYS A 465 11.87 -44.93 16.81
N GLY A 466 10.83 -44.21 17.23
CA GLY A 466 10.90 -43.15 18.23
C GLY A 466 10.99 -41.75 17.64
N SER A 467 11.18 -40.76 18.50
CA SER A 467 11.23 -39.34 18.15
C SER A 467 12.46 -38.65 18.73
N THR A 468 12.92 -37.60 18.05
CA THR A 468 13.95 -36.68 18.53
C THR A 468 13.37 -35.28 18.52
N PHE A 469 12.99 -34.80 19.70
CA PHE A 469 12.61 -33.41 19.90
C PHE A 469 13.86 -32.59 20.12
N HIS A 470 13.90 -31.37 19.58
CA HIS A 470 15.02 -30.47 19.79
C HIS A 470 14.57 -29.02 19.94
N PHE A 471 15.37 -28.26 20.69
CA PHE A 471 15.26 -26.82 20.74
C PHE A 471 16.65 -26.19 20.59
N VAL A 472 16.67 -25.01 19.98
CA VAL A 472 17.88 -24.23 19.74
C VAL A 472 17.69 -22.88 20.40
N VAL A 473 18.59 -22.49 21.29
CA VAL A 473 18.52 -21.22 22.03
C VAL A 473 19.84 -20.48 22.00
N PRO A 474 19.84 -19.13 22.05
CA PRO A 474 21.07 -18.36 22.13
C PRO A 474 21.86 -18.70 23.40
N LEU A 475 23.19 -18.73 23.29
CA LEU A 475 24.08 -18.78 24.44
C LEU A 475 24.15 -17.38 25.08
N MET A 476 24.35 -17.32 26.39
CA MET A 476 24.75 -16.09 27.03
C MET A 476 26.11 -15.66 26.49
N ARG A 477 26.17 -14.41 26.06
CA ARG A 477 27.43 -13.80 25.64
C ARG A 477 28.33 -13.76 26.88
N ARG A 478 29.52 -14.35 26.81
CA ARG A 478 30.56 -14.10 27.81
C ARG A 478 30.71 -12.57 27.86
N MET A 479 30.50 -11.96 29.01
CA MET A 479 31.00 -10.60 29.20
C MET A 479 32.51 -10.72 29.11
N GLU A 480 33.08 -10.27 28.00
CA GLU A 480 34.51 -9.99 27.93
C GLU A 480 34.73 -8.90 28.97
N GLY A 481 35.32 -9.28 30.10
CA GLY A 481 35.68 -8.35 31.15
C GLY A 481 36.62 -7.30 30.58
N GLY A 482 36.29 -6.03 30.83
CA GLY A 482 37.22 -4.92 30.66
C GLY A 482 38.29 -4.91 31.74
#